data_AF-A0A520KRR1-F1
#
_entry.id   AF-A0A520KRR1-F1
#
_cell.length_a   1.000
_cell.length_b   1.000
_cell.length_c   1.000
_cell.angle_alpha   90.00
_cell.angle_beta   90.00
_cell.angle_gamma   90.00
#
_symmetry.space_group_name_H-M   'P 1'
#
loop_
_entity.id
_entity.type
_entity.pdbx_description
1 polymer ?
#
loop_
_entity_poly.entity_id
_entity_poly.type
_entity_poly.pdbx_seq_one_letter_code
_entity_poly.pdbx_strand_id
1 'polypeptide(L)'
;MSIRVKKLRKICVATEAAGKGINLQFCHLIIYYDIPWNPARLEQRMGRIHRIGQKRDVYIFNYVDLAEILREAAYNPHRLEEYL
;
A
#
# COMPACT_ATOMS: atom_id res chain seq x y z
N MET A 1 7.93 16.48 -7.14
CA MET A 1 6.84 15.69 -6.52
C MET A 1 5.56 16.52 -6.58
N SER A 2 4.59 16.15 -7.40
CA SER A 2 3.35 16.93 -7.60
C SER A 2 2.18 16.21 -6.92
N ILE A 3 1.71 16.76 -5.80
CA ILE A 3 0.49 16.29 -5.12
C ILE A 3 -0.67 17.11 -5.69
N ARG A 4 -1.57 16.47 -6.44
CA ARG A 4 -2.79 17.10 -6.96
C ARG A 4 -3.99 16.70 -6.12
N VAL A 5 -4.62 17.67 -5.45
CA VAL A 5 -5.86 17.48 -4.69
C VAL A 5 -7.04 18.02 -5.50
N LYS A 6 -7.91 17.14 -6.03
CA LYS A 6 -9.17 17.54 -6.71
C LYS A 6 -10.32 17.66 -5.70
N LYS A 7 -11.17 18.67 -5.88
CA LYS A 7 -12.05 19.29 -4.87
C LYS A 7 -13.32 18.50 -4.44
N LEU A 8 -13.45 17.22 -4.76
CA LEU A 8 -14.59 16.39 -4.31
C LEU A 8 -14.21 15.27 -3.34
N ARG A 9 -12.94 14.84 -3.32
CA ARG A 9 -12.36 13.83 -2.43
C ARG A 9 -10.85 14.04 -2.35
N LYS A 10 -10.25 13.99 -1.15
CA LYS A 10 -8.79 14.10 -0.98
C LYS A 10 -8.13 12.80 -1.42
N ILE A 11 -7.64 12.75 -2.65
CA ILE A 11 -6.89 11.61 -3.20
C ILE A 11 -5.40 11.95 -3.14
N CYS A 12 -4.60 11.04 -2.58
CA CYS A 12 -3.15 11.10 -2.62
C CYS A 12 -2.66 10.00 -3.56
N VAL A 13 -1.88 10.36 -4.59
CA VAL A 13 -1.21 9.41 -5.46
C VAL A 13 0.28 9.58 -5.23
N ALA A 14 0.96 8.48 -4.92
CA ALA A 14 2.37 8.49 -4.66
C ALA A 14 3.03 7.19 -5.11
N THR A 15 4.27 7.31 -5.56
CA THR A 15 5.20 6.20 -5.82
C THR A 15 5.97 5.85 -4.54
N GLU A 16 6.85 4.84 -4.60
CA GLU A 16 7.83 4.48 -3.55
C GLU A 16 8.51 5.70 -2.88
N ALA A 17 8.75 6.77 -3.63
CA ALA A 17 9.33 8.02 -3.13
C ALA A 17 8.60 8.62 -1.90
N ALA A 18 7.28 8.43 -1.75
CA ALA A 18 6.56 8.91 -0.57
C ALA A 18 6.67 8.00 0.66
N GLY A 19 7.26 6.81 0.52
CA GLY A 19 7.54 5.89 1.63
C GLY A 19 8.61 6.41 2.60
N LYS A 20 9.38 7.44 2.22
CA LYS A 20 10.43 8.04 3.06
C LYS A 20 9.90 9.22 3.87
N GLY A 21 9.62 8.99 5.15
CA GLY A 21 9.52 10.07 6.16
C GLY A 21 8.25 10.93 6.13
N ILE A 22 7.29 10.67 5.25
CA ILE A 22 6.05 11.46 5.14
C ILE A 22 4.99 10.90 6.10
N ASN A 23 4.27 11.79 6.81
CA ASN A 23 3.10 11.42 7.60
C ASN A 23 1.86 11.38 6.72
N LEU A 24 1.17 10.24 6.66
CA LEU A 24 0.02 10.00 5.81
C LEU A 24 -1.26 9.71 6.61
N GLN A 25 -1.31 10.06 7.91
CA GLN A 25 -2.49 9.88 8.77
C GLN A 25 -3.79 10.54 8.26
N PHE A 26 -3.70 11.46 7.29
CA PHE A 26 -4.89 12.02 6.63
C PHE A 26 -5.58 11.00 5.69
N CYS A 27 -4.86 9.97 5.25
CA CYS A 27 -5.38 8.82 4.52
C CYS A 27 -5.94 7.78 5.50
N HIS A 28 -6.88 6.99 5.02
CA HIS A 28 -7.47 5.84 5.75
C HIS A 28 -7.88 4.73 4.78
N LEU A 29 -7.58 4.89 3.49
CA LEU A 29 -7.75 3.88 2.46
C LEU A 29 -6.49 3.89 1.60
N ILE A 30 -5.91 2.72 1.40
CA ILE A 30 -4.69 2.49 0.63
C ILE A 30 -5.01 1.43 -0.42
N ILE A 31 -4.59 1.69 -1.64
CA ILE A 31 -4.58 0.69 -2.71
C ILE A 31 -3.13 0.59 -3.16
N TYR A 32 -2.50 -0.56 -2.93
CA TYR A 32 -1.20 -0.88 -3.50
C TYR A 32 -1.40 -1.36 -4.93
N TYR A 33 -0.77 -0.69 -5.89
CA TYR A 33 -0.79 -1.15 -7.29
C TYR A 33 0.23 -2.26 -7.52
N ASP A 34 1.32 -2.24 -6.75
CA ASP A 34 2.42 -3.18 -6.75
C ASP A 34 2.85 -3.49 -5.31
N ILE A 35 3.01 -4.78 -4.99
CA ILE A 35 3.48 -5.21 -3.68
C ILE A 35 5.00 -5.41 -3.75
N PRO A 36 5.79 -4.74 -2.89
CA PRO A 36 7.23 -4.96 -2.84
C PRO A 36 7.53 -6.36 -2.31
N TRP A 37 8.58 -7.01 -2.86
CA TRP A 37 9.11 -8.32 -2.42
C TRP A 37 9.53 -8.43 -0.94
N ASN A 38 9.51 -7.33 -0.20
CA ASN A 38 9.95 -7.32 1.20
C ASN A 38 8.76 -6.93 2.09
N PRO A 39 8.19 -7.87 2.85
CA PRO A 39 7.01 -7.61 3.69
C PRO A 39 7.27 -6.53 4.75
N ALA A 40 8.48 -6.44 5.29
CA ALA A 40 8.82 -5.40 6.26
C ALA A 40 8.71 -3.98 5.64
N ARG A 41 8.92 -3.83 4.32
CA ARG A 41 8.67 -2.54 3.65
C ARG A 41 7.18 -2.22 3.60
N LEU A 42 6.33 -3.23 3.41
CA LEU A 42 4.87 -3.05 3.40
C LEU A 42 4.39 -2.61 4.79
N GLU A 43 4.83 -3.28 5.85
CA GLU A 43 4.51 -2.91 7.23
C GLU A 43 4.91 -1.47 7.56
N GLN A 44 6.11 -1.05 7.16
CA GLN A 44 6.56 0.32 7.35
C GLN A 44 5.69 1.36 6.64
N ARG A 45 5.12 1.03 5.47
CA ARG A 45 4.18 1.90 4.75
C ARG A 45 2.85 1.98 5.47
N MET A 46 2.31 0.85 5.92
CA MET A 46 1.07 0.80 6.70
C MET A 46 1.20 1.65 7.97
N GLY A 47 2.36 1.59 8.64
CA GLY A 47 2.69 2.42 9.81
C GLY A 47 2.83 3.92 9.54
N ARG A 48 2.74 4.40 8.29
CA ARG A 48 2.63 5.85 7.98
C ARG A 48 1.20 6.37 8.06
N ILE A 49 0.22 5.46 7.99
CA ILE A 49 -1.21 5.75 7.91
C ILE A 49 -1.90 5.28 9.19
N HIS A 50 -1.65 4.04 9.58
CA HIS A 50 -2.10 3.45 10.83
C HIS A 50 -1.09 3.73 11.94
N ARG A 51 -1.18 4.94 12.51
CA ARG A 51 -0.36 5.41 13.64
C ARG A 51 -1.22 5.60 14.88
N ILE A 52 -0.57 5.62 16.04
CA ILE A 52 -1.20 5.99 17.31
C ILE A 52 -1.95 7.32 17.14
N GLY A 53 -3.24 7.33 17.52
CA GLY A 53 -4.13 8.48 17.37
C GLY A 53 -4.92 8.55 16.05
N GLN A 54 -4.77 7.58 15.15
CA GLN A 54 -5.68 7.42 14.01
C GLN A 54 -7.10 7.09 14.53
N LYS A 55 -8.09 7.87 14.11
CA LYS A 55 -9.50 7.75 14.57
C LYS A 55 -10.42 7.04 13.58
N ARG A 56 -9.89 6.69 12.40
CA ARG A 56 -10.64 6.07 11.31
C ARG A 56 -10.05 4.69 11.05
N ASP A 57 -10.92 3.74 10.73
CA ASP A 57 -10.47 2.44 10.24
C ASP A 57 -9.62 2.61 8.99
N VAL A 58 -8.51 1.89 8.95
CA VAL A 58 -7.58 1.91 7.83
C VAL A 58 -7.84 0.69 6.97
N TYR A 59 -8.29 0.92 5.75
CA TYR A 59 -8.53 -0.11 4.75
C TYR A 59 -7.36 -0.22 3.81
N ILE A 60 -6.92 -1.45 3.55
CA ILE A 60 -5.75 -1.75 2.72
C ILE A 60 -6.19 -2.76 1.67
N PHE A 61 -5.97 -2.40 0.41
CA PHE A 61 -6.26 -3.26 -0.73
C PHE A 61 -4.99 -3.45 -1.54
N ASN A 62 -4.74 -4.69 -1.94
CA ASN A 62 -3.70 -5.03 -2.89
C ASN A 62 -4.35 -5.23 -4.26
N TYR A 63 -3.89 -4.50 -5.27
CA TYR A 63 -4.19 -4.82 -6.64
C TYR A 63 -3.32 -6.00 -7.05
N VAL A 64 -3.95 -7.07 -7.51
CA VAL A 64 -3.26 -8.29 -7.91
C VAL A 64 -3.83 -8.81 -9.21
N ASP A 65 -2.94 -9.20 -10.13
CA ASP A 65 -3.31 -9.98 -11.30
C ASP A 65 -3.22 -11.47 -10.94
N LEU A 66 -4.35 -12.18 -11.04
CA LEU A 66 -4.42 -13.60 -10.73
C LEU A 66 -3.52 -14.44 -11.64
N ALA A 67 -3.38 -14.08 -12.91
CA ALA A 67 -2.49 -14.80 -13.82
C ALA A 67 -1.02 -14.66 -13.41
N GLU A 68 -0.65 -13.46 -12.94
CA GLU A 68 0.68 -13.19 -12.41
C GLU A 68 0.93 -13.96 -11.11
N ILE A 69 -0.02 -13.91 -10.16
CA ILE A 69 0.05 -14.67 -8.90
C ILE A 69 0.27 -16.16 -9.19
N LEU A 70 -0.53 -16.75 -10.08
CA LEU A 70 -0.43 -18.19 -10.38
C LEU A 70 0.92 -18.55 -11.00
N ARG A 71 1.42 -17.71 -11.91
CA ARG A 71 2.75 -17.88 -12.52
C ARG A 71 3.85 -17.80 -11.48
N GLU A 72 3.72 -16.90 -10.52
CA GLU A 72 4.73 -16.69 -9.49
C GLU A 72 4.68 -17.75 -8.41
N ALA A 73 3.50 -18.21 -8.03
CA ALA A 73 3.31 -19.36 -7.14
C ALA A 73 3.91 -20.65 -7.72
N ALA A 74 3.87 -20.82 -9.05
CA ALA A 74 4.54 -21.93 -9.71
C ALA A 74 6.07 -21.88 -9.59
N TYR A 75 6.64 -20.68 -9.45
CA TYR A 75 8.09 -20.48 -9.29
C TYR A 75 8.53 -20.42 -7.82
N ASN A 76 7.73 -19.78 -6.96
CA ASN A 76 7.97 -19.61 -5.53
C ASN A 76 6.64 -19.64 -4.75
N PRO A 77 6.20 -20.82 -4.28
CA PRO A 77 4.91 -20.99 -3.60
C PRO A 77 4.77 -20.18 -2.31
N HIS A 78 5.88 -19.92 -1.60
CA HIS A 78 5.88 -19.18 -0.34
C HIS A 78 5.45 -17.72 -0.50
N ARG A 79 5.51 -17.18 -1.72
CA ARG A 79 5.13 -15.79 -1.99
C ARG A 79 3.63 -15.53 -1.87
N LEU A 80 2.79 -16.57 -1.94
CA LEU A 80 1.33 -16.43 -1.86
C LEU A 80 0.86 -15.76 -0.56
N GLU A 81 1.55 -16.03 0.55
CA GLU A 81 1.23 -15.46 1.86
C GLU A 81 1.46 -13.94 1.93
N GLU A 82 2.20 -13.37 0.98
CA GLU A 82 2.49 -11.93 0.93
C GLU A 82 1.42 -11.14 0.16
N TYR A 83 0.57 -11.83 -0.62
CA TYR A 83 -0.55 -11.22 -1.34
C TYR A 83 -1.84 -11.16 -0.51
N LEU A 84 -1.93 -11.99 0.52
CA LEU A 84 -3.07 -12.13 1.44
C LEU A 84 -2.94 -11.18 2.64
#